data_AF-A0A840NGP4-F1
#
_entry.id   AF-A0A840NGP4-F1
#
_cell.length_a   1.000
_cell.length_b   1.000
_cell.length_c   1.000
_cell.angle_alpha   90.00
_cell.angle_beta   90.00
_cell.angle_gamma   90.00
#
_symmetry.space_group_name_H-M   'P 1'
#
loop_
_entity.id
_entity.type
_entity.pdbx_description
1 polymer ?
#
loop_
_entity_poly.entity_id
_entity_poly.type
_entity_poly.pdbx_seq_one_letter_code
_entity_poly.pdbx_strand_id
1 'polypeptide(L)'
;MTLRISEQLLDWVLESGEYDQIQLADLAYFVKEDTGTDEDLIGRTVEATILLMQDGVLTPGDMVDHEFRPWTVDLQQAERRIREGAAHVRQETGRFLPGDICWFRARSYDA
;
A
#
# COMPACT_ATOMS: atom_id res chain seq x y z
N MET A 1 -9.84 5.93 -15.79
CA MET A 1 -8.50 5.53 -16.26
C MET A 1 -8.07 4.38 -15.36
N THR A 2 -7.80 3.19 -15.90
CA THR A 2 -7.38 2.05 -15.08
C THR A 2 -5.90 2.22 -14.75
N LEU A 3 -5.56 2.29 -13.46
CA LEU A 3 -4.16 2.32 -13.03
C LEU A 3 -3.50 0.99 -13.44
N ARG A 4 -2.30 1.05 -14.00
CA ARG A 4 -1.44 -0.12 -14.22
C ARG A 4 -0.20 0.07 -13.35
N ILE A 5 0.23 -0.99 -12.69
CA ILE A 5 1.51 -1.00 -11.98
C ILE A 5 2.62 -0.93 -13.02
N SER A 6 3.45 0.12 -12.96
CA SER A 6 4.66 0.21 -13.78
C SER A 6 5.75 -0.70 -13.21
N GLU A 7 6.72 -1.07 -14.05
CA GLU A 7 7.92 -1.81 -13.59
C GLU A 7 8.67 -0.99 -12.52
N GLN A 8 8.78 0.33 -12.71
CA GLN A 8 9.45 1.22 -11.77
C GLN A 8 8.78 1.24 -10.39
N LEU A 9 7.44 1.30 -10.34
CA LEU A 9 6.68 1.26 -9.09
C LEU A 9 6.84 -0.10 -8.40
N LEU A 10 6.83 -1.18 -9.16
CA LEU A 10 7.06 -2.52 -8.63
C LEU A 10 8.47 -2.63 -8.02
N ASP A 11 9.50 -2.17 -8.72
CA ASP A 11 10.89 -2.21 -8.26
C ASP A 11 11.06 -1.42 -6.96
N TRP A 12 10.51 -0.20 -6.87
CA TRP A 12 10.55 0.59 -5.64
C TRP A 12 9.86 -0.09 -4.46
N VAL A 13 8.72 -0.75 -4.71
CA VAL A 13 8.00 -1.49 -3.67
C VAL A 13 8.83 -2.68 -3.18
N LEU A 14 9.44 -3.44 -4.10
CA LEU A 14 10.25 -4.61 -3.73
C LEU A 14 11.53 -4.18 -3.01
N GLU A 15 12.26 -3.20 -3.54
CA GLU A 15 13.48 -2.66 -2.91
C GLU A 15 13.20 -2.12 -1.52
N SER A 16 12.14 -1.32 -1.34
CA SER A 16 11.77 -0.79 -0.02
C SER A 16 11.42 -1.92 0.95
N GLY A 17 10.73 -2.95 0.46
CA GLY A 17 10.31 -4.10 1.26
C GLY A 17 11.43 -5.02 1.72
N GLU A 18 12.61 -4.95 1.11
CA GLU A 18 13.81 -5.69 1.56
C GLU A 18 14.36 -5.15 2.87
N TYR A 19 14.23 -3.83 3.09
CA TYR A 19 14.81 -3.16 4.24
C TYR A 19 13.83 -2.97 5.38
N ASP A 20 12.53 -2.79 5.08
CA ASP A 20 11.51 -2.49 6.08
C ASP A 20 10.10 -2.92 5.64
N GLN A 21 9.14 -2.81 6.57
CA GLN A 21 7.72 -2.90 6.25
C GLN A 21 7.27 -1.60 5.58
N ILE A 22 6.36 -1.73 4.62
CA ILE A 22 5.86 -0.62 3.81
C ILE A 22 4.56 -0.11 4.44
N GLN A 23 4.31 1.18 4.38
CA GLN A 23 3.01 1.77 4.75
C GLN A 23 2.38 2.52 3.58
N LEU A 24 1.10 2.90 3.70
CA LEU A 24 0.40 3.63 2.63
C LEU A 24 1.03 4.99 2.31
N ALA A 25 1.71 5.63 3.26
CA ALA A 25 2.45 6.86 3.00
C ALA A 25 3.63 6.64 2.03
N ASP A 26 4.33 5.51 2.14
CA ASP A 26 5.43 5.16 1.24
C ASP A 26 4.89 4.85 -0.16
N LEU A 27 3.80 4.06 -0.23
CA LEU A 27 3.13 3.77 -1.49
C LEU A 27 2.59 5.03 -2.17
N ALA A 28 2.05 5.99 -1.41
CA ALA A 28 1.62 7.27 -1.95
C ALA A 28 2.78 8.09 -2.49
N TYR A 29 3.94 8.05 -1.84
CA TYR A 29 5.15 8.66 -2.37
C TYR A 29 5.56 8.00 -3.71
N PHE A 30 5.60 6.66 -3.77
CA PHE A 30 5.98 5.95 -5.00
C PHE A 30 4.99 6.21 -6.14
N VAL A 31 3.68 6.18 -5.87
CA VAL A 31 2.65 6.47 -6.88
C VAL A 31 2.74 7.91 -7.37
N LYS A 32 3.04 8.86 -6.48
CA LYS A 32 3.28 10.26 -6.88
C LYS A 32 4.49 10.36 -7.81
N GLU A 33 5.61 9.74 -7.46
CA GLU A 33 6.83 9.78 -8.27
C GLU A 33 6.63 9.10 -9.64
N ASP A 34 5.91 7.98 -9.66
CA ASP A 34 5.61 7.25 -10.90
C ASP A 34 4.67 8.03 -11.83
N THR A 35 3.63 8.66 -11.27
CA THR A 35 2.60 9.35 -12.07
C THR A 35 2.87 10.83 -12.31
N GLY A 36 3.80 11.43 -11.57
CA GLY A 36 4.16 12.85 -11.63
C GLY A 36 3.06 13.82 -11.18
N THR A 37 2.06 13.35 -10.41
CA THR A 37 0.93 14.17 -9.99
C THR A 37 0.35 13.78 -8.62
N ASP A 38 -0.20 14.78 -7.92
CA ASP A 38 -0.92 14.63 -6.65
C ASP A 38 -2.43 14.46 -6.86
N GLU A 39 -2.91 14.53 -8.09
CA GLU A 39 -4.34 14.44 -8.41
C GLU A 39 -4.92 13.07 -8.00
N ASP A 40 -5.86 13.09 -7.05
CA ASP A 40 -6.46 11.90 -6.44
C ASP A 40 -5.43 10.89 -5.91
N LEU A 41 -4.34 11.39 -5.31
CA LEU A 41 -3.25 10.53 -4.86
C LEU A 41 -3.72 9.43 -3.90
N ILE A 42 -4.64 9.74 -2.97
CA ILE A 42 -5.23 8.73 -2.07
C ILE A 42 -5.92 7.62 -2.88
N GLY A 43 -6.78 7.98 -3.83
CA GLY A 43 -7.51 7.00 -4.64
C GLY A 43 -6.56 6.12 -5.45
N ARG A 44 -5.59 6.74 -6.13
CA ARG A 44 -4.58 6.01 -6.91
C ARG A 44 -3.70 5.11 -6.05
N THR A 45 -3.31 5.55 -4.86
CA THR A 45 -2.54 4.74 -3.93
C THR A 45 -3.32 3.50 -3.49
N VAL A 46 -4.61 3.65 -3.17
CA VAL A 46 -5.47 2.51 -2.80
C VAL A 46 -5.61 1.53 -3.96
N GLU A 47 -5.85 2.02 -5.18
CA GLU A 47 -5.93 1.14 -6.35
C GLU A 47 -4.60 0.41 -6.61
N ALA A 48 -3.46 1.12 -6.52
CA ALA A 48 -2.14 0.51 -6.66
C ALA A 48 -1.90 -0.59 -5.62
N THR A 49 -2.21 -0.28 -4.35
CA THR A 49 -2.06 -1.21 -3.23
C THR A 49 -2.87 -2.48 -3.43
N ILE A 50 -4.12 -2.35 -3.89
CA ILE A 50 -5.01 -3.48 -4.13
C ILE A 50 -4.49 -4.35 -5.27
N LEU A 51 -4.03 -3.74 -6.37
CA LEU A 51 -3.42 -4.49 -7.48
C LEU A 51 -2.17 -5.25 -7.02
N LEU A 52 -1.29 -4.61 -6.25
CA LEU A 52 -0.09 -5.25 -5.68
C LEU A 52 -0.45 -6.40 -4.72
N MET A 53 -1.55 -6.29 -3.96
CA MET A 53 -2.04 -7.38 -3.11
C MET A 53 -2.63 -8.53 -3.94
N GLN A 54 -3.39 -8.22 -4.99
CA GLN A 54 -3.96 -9.20 -5.91
C GLN A 54 -2.87 -10.01 -6.63
N ASP A 55 -1.76 -9.35 -6.97
CA ASP A 55 -0.59 -9.97 -7.60
C ASP A 55 0.33 -10.69 -6.59
N GLY A 56 -0.02 -10.71 -5.29
CA GLY A 56 0.77 -11.35 -4.24
C GLY A 56 2.08 -10.64 -3.91
N VAL A 57 2.25 -9.38 -4.37
CA VAL A 57 3.43 -8.56 -4.08
C VAL A 57 3.38 -8.04 -2.65
N LEU A 58 2.20 -7.62 -2.17
CA LEU A 58 2.00 -7.08 -0.82
C LEU A 58 1.09 -7.98 0.01
N THR A 59 1.49 -8.22 1.26
CA THR A 59 0.64 -8.83 2.29
C THR A 59 0.32 -7.78 3.36
N PRO A 60 -0.96 -7.45 3.63
CA PRO A 60 -1.33 -6.48 4.66
C PRO A 60 -1.26 -7.07 6.07
N GLY A 61 -0.99 -6.23 7.06
CA GLY A 61 -0.88 -6.61 8.46
C GLY A 61 -0.76 -5.42 9.41
N ASP A 62 -0.61 -5.72 10.69
CA ASP A 62 -0.40 -4.75 11.75
C ASP A 62 1.01 -4.89 12.33
N MET A 63 1.56 -3.81 12.88
CA MET A 63 2.76 -3.86 13.71
C MET A 63 2.36 -3.97 15.18
N VAL A 64 2.68 -5.11 15.80
CA VAL A 64 2.40 -5.38 17.21
C VAL A 64 3.72 -5.73 17.89
N ASP A 65 4.09 -4.97 18.92
CA ASP A 65 5.36 -5.14 19.66
C ASP A 65 6.60 -5.16 18.74
N HIS A 66 6.62 -4.29 17.73
CA HIS A 66 7.66 -4.21 16.68
C HIS A 66 7.76 -5.44 15.76
N GLU A 67 6.77 -6.35 15.80
CA GLU A 67 6.67 -7.48 14.89
C GLU A 67 5.49 -7.31 13.93
N PHE A 68 5.73 -7.62 12.66
CA PHE A 68 4.68 -7.64 11.65
C PHE A 68 3.76 -8.86 11.82
N ARG A 69 2.47 -8.61 11.97
CA ARG A 69 1.41 -9.61 12.07
C ARG A 69 0.50 -9.52 10.84
N PRO A 70 0.61 -10.47 9.87
CA PRO A 70 -0.28 -10.49 8.72
C PRO A 70 -1.74 -10.59 9.16
N TRP A 71 -2.64 -9.91 8.46
CA TRP A 71 -4.06 -10.06 8.72
C TRP A 71 -4.54 -11.46 8.36
N THR A 72 -5.32 -12.08 9.24
CA THR A 72 -5.95 -13.38 9.01
C THR A 72 -7.36 -13.23 8.41
N VAL A 73 -7.45 -12.50 7.29
CA VAL A 73 -8.70 -12.27 6.55
C VAL A 73 -8.49 -12.57 5.08
N ASP A 74 -9.58 -12.79 4.34
CA ASP A 74 -9.50 -12.93 2.89
C ASP A 74 -9.18 -11.59 2.20
N LEU A 75 -8.78 -11.68 0.92
CA LEU A 75 -8.39 -10.51 0.13
C LEU A 75 -9.52 -9.47 0.02
N GLN A 76 -10.78 -9.90 -0.16
CA GLN A 76 -11.90 -8.97 -0.27
C GLN A 76 -12.15 -8.19 1.03
N GLN A 77 -12.00 -8.85 2.17
CA GLN A 77 -12.10 -8.21 3.48
C GLN A 77 -10.96 -7.23 3.71
N ALA A 78 -9.73 -7.57 3.30
CA ALA A 78 -8.59 -6.68 3.38
C ALA A 78 -8.78 -5.44 2.48
N GLU A 79 -9.20 -5.63 1.22
CA GLU A 79 -9.52 -4.54 0.29
C GLU A 79 -10.58 -3.60 0.87
N ARG A 80 -11.65 -4.16 1.45
CA ARG A 80 -12.71 -3.37 2.08
C ARG A 80 -12.16 -2.51 3.23
N ARG A 81 -11.38 -3.10 4.14
CA ARG A 81 -10.75 -2.37 5.27
C ARG A 81 -9.88 -1.22 4.78
N ILE A 82 -9.07 -1.46 3.75
CA ILE A 82 -8.21 -0.43 3.15
C ILE A 82 -9.04 0.70 2.55
N ARG A 83 -10.09 0.38 1.80
CA ARG A 83 -10.98 1.39 1.20
C ARG A 83 -11.73 2.22 2.24
N GLU A 84 -12.24 1.57 3.29
CA GLU A 84 -12.91 2.24 4.42
C GLU A 84 -11.95 3.16 5.16
N GLY A 85 -10.75 2.68 5.46
CA GLY A 85 -9.70 3.48 6.08
C GLY A 85 -9.29 4.67 5.22
N ALA A 86 -9.12 4.49 3.91
CA ALA A 86 -8.73 5.57 3.01
C ALA A 86 -9.83 6.64 2.86
N ALA A 87 -11.10 6.24 2.92
CA ALA A 87 -12.21 7.18 2.96
C ALA A 87 -12.16 8.06 4.22
N HIS A 88 -11.77 7.49 5.35
CA HIS A 88 -11.55 8.24 6.60
C HIS A 88 -10.36 9.20 6.49
N VAL A 89 -9.21 8.73 5.99
CA VAL A 89 -8.02 9.56 5.73
C VAL A 89 -8.36 10.76 4.82
N ARG A 90 -9.15 10.54 3.76
CA ARG A 90 -9.59 11.60 2.85
C ARG A 90 -10.46 12.65 3.54
N GLN A 91 -11.27 12.26 4.53
CA GLN A 91 -12.16 13.16 5.26
C GLN A 91 -11.42 13.97 6.33
N GLU A 92 -10.41 13.39 6.98
CA GLU A 92 -9.75 14.02 8.13
C GLU A 92 -8.48 14.77 7.75
N THR A 93 -7.50 14.09 7.17
CA THR A 93 -6.13 14.61 6.98
C THR A 93 -5.84 14.98 5.53
N GLY A 94 -6.50 14.33 4.57
CA GLY A 94 -6.23 14.48 3.13
C GLY A 94 -4.89 13.88 2.67
N ARG A 95 -4.19 13.14 3.53
CA ARG A 95 -2.93 12.45 3.22
C ARG A 95 -2.69 11.28 4.18
N PHE A 96 -2.00 10.24 3.72
CA PHE A 96 -1.57 9.17 4.62
C PHE A 96 -0.47 9.65 5.57
N LEU A 97 -0.63 9.30 6.84
CA LEU A 97 0.37 9.43 7.89
C LEU A 97 1.02 8.07 8.17
N PRO A 98 2.16 8.04 8.90
CA PRO A 98 2.82 6.78 9.23
C PRO A 98 1.91 5.82 10.01
N GLY A 99 1.86 4.57 9.56
CA GLY A 99 1.02 3.52 10.16
C GLY A 99 -0.48 3.67 9.93
N ASP A 100 -0.94 4.60 9.09
CA ASP A 100 -2.35 4.70 8.74
C ASP A 100 -2.86 3.40 8.13
N ILE A 101 -4.01 2.94 8.65
CA ILE A 101 -4.79 1.78 8.16
C ILE A 101 -4.09 0.44 8.41
N CYS A 102 -2.88 0.25 7.90
CA CYS A 102 -2.10 -0.98 8.02
C CYS A 102 -0.65 -0.80 7.56
N TRP A 103 0.12 -1.85 7.77
CA TRP A 103 1.46 -2.05 7.21
C TRP A 103 1.42 -3.18 6.17
N PHE A 104 2.46 -3.26 5.35
CA PHE A 104 2.61 -4.31 4.37
C PHE A 104 3.99 -4.95 4.46
N ARG A 105 3.99 -6.27 4.26
CA ARG A 105 5.20 -7.02 3.91
C ARG A 105 5.21 -7.24 2.41
N ALA A 106 6.27 -6.79 1.74
CA ALA A 106 6.51 -7.15 0.35
C ALA A 106 7.06 -8.58 0.26
N ARG A 107 6.83 -9.25 -0.87
CA ARG A 107 7.58 -10.45 -1.23
C ARG A 107 9.04 -10.09 -1.54
N SER A 108 9.94 -11.07 -1.43
CA SER A 108 11.32 -10.95 -1.92
C SER A 108 11.39 -11.06 -3.44
N TYR A 109 12.42 -10.51 -4.07
CA TYR A 109 12.70 -10.68 -5.51
C TYR A 109 12.78 -12.17 -5.93
N ASP A 110 13.21 -13.05 -5.02
CA ASP A 110 13.42 -14.48 -5.29
C ASP A 110 12.15 -15.35 -5.10
N ALA A 111 10.99 -14.76 -4.82
CA ALA A 111 9.74 -15.46 -4.45
C ALA A 111 8.71 -15.59 -5.57
#